data_AF-A0A8B7E5F5-F1
#
_entry.id   AF-A0A8B7E5F5-F1
#
_cell.length_a   1.000
_cell.length_b   1.000
_cell.length_c   1.000
_cell.angle_alpha   90.00
_cell.angle_beta   90.00
_cell.angle_gamma   90.00
#
_symmetry.space_group_name_H-M   'P 1'
#
loop_
_entity.id
_entity.type
_entity.pdbx_description
1 polymer ?
#
loop_
_entity_poly.entity_id
_entity_poly.type
_entity_poly.pdbx_seq_one_letter_code
_entity_poly.pdbx_strand_id
1 'polypeptide(L)'
;MNINGSYNCTCKTGWILENNSCVDINECNELAKYCNLNNSDCENTNGSYNCTCKSGWILENNSCVDVNECNEFEKYCNLTNSDCENTNGSYNCTCKSGWILENNSCVDVNECNELEKYCNLTNSDCENTNGSYNCTCKSGWILENNSCD
;
A
#
# COMPACT_ATOMS: atom_id res chain seq x y z
N MET A 1 -31.65 -47.27 10.55
CA MET A 1 -32.30 -48.47 10.01
C MET A 1 -32.25 -48.40 8.50
N ASN A 2 -31.63 -49.36 7.83
CA ASN A 2 -31.80 -49.53 6.39
C ASN A 2 -32.25 -50.98 6.14
N ILE A 3 -33.13 -51.10 5.17
CA ILE A 3 -33.93 -52.27 4.83
C ILE A 3 -33.07 -53.20 3.97
N ASN A 4 -33.34 -54.51 4.01
CA ASN A 4 -32.61 -55.52 3.25
C ASN A 4 -32.56 -55.17 1.74
N GLY A 5 -31.38 -54.78 1.23
CA GLY A 5 -31.10 -54.68 -0.21
C GLY A 5 -30.72 -53.32 -0.80
N SER A 6 -30.62 -52.21 -0.06
CA SER A 6 -30.04 -50.96 -0.60
C SER A 6 -29.03 -50.33 0.35
N TYR A 7 -27.75 -50.34 -0.04
CA TYR A 7 -26.70 -49.57 0.62
C TYR A 7 -26.78 -48.13 0.08
N ASN A 8 -27.29 -47.20 0.91
CA ASN A 8 -27.20 -45.77 0.60
C ASN A 8 -25.76 -45.33 0.84
N CYS A 9 -24.99 -45.14 -0.24
CA CYS A 9 -23.69 -44.51 -0.18
C CYS A 9 -23.89 -42.99 -0.08
N THR A 10 -23.62 -42.43 1.09
CA THR A 10 -23.53 -40.97 1.28
C THR A 10 -22.06 -40.56 1.28
N CYS A 11 -21.73 -39.46 0.63
CA CYS A 11 -20.40 -38.88 0.69
C CYS A 11 -20.11 -38.29 2.09
N LYS A 12 -18.81 -38.12 2.41
CA LYS A 12 -18.38 -37.47 3.65
C LYS A 12 -18.72 -35.97 3.60
N THR A 13 -18.77 -35.32 4.76
CA THR A 13 -18.89 -33.85 4.84
C THR A 13 -17.79 -33.18 4.00
N GLY A 14 -18.13 -32.15 3.23
CA GLY A 14 -17.23 -31.49 2.27
C GLY A 14 -17.20 -32.14 0.88
N TRP A 15 -17.98 -33.19 0.65
CA TRP A 15 -18.02 -33.91 -0.63
C TRP A 15 -19.47 -34.06 -1.13
N ILE A 16 -19.66 -34.00 -2.44
CA ILE A 16 -20.95 -34.19 -3.11
C ILE A 16 -20.89 -35.40 -4.05
N LEU A 17 -22.01 -36.11 -4.21
CA LEU A 17 -22.09 -37.28 -5.09
C LEU A 17 -22.38 -36.81 -6.52
N GLU A 18 -21.41 -36.99 -7.43
CA GLU A 18 -21.59 -36.77 -8.87
C GLU A 18 -21.09 -38.00 -9.64
N ASN A 19 -21.87 -38.48 -10.62
CA ASN A 19 -21.50 -39.62 -11.47
C ASN A 19 -21.05 -40.87 -10.68
N ASN A 20 -21.76 -41.22 -9.59
CA ASN A 20 -21.42 -42.32 -8.67
C ASN A 20 -20.03 -42.19 -7.99
N SER A 21 -19.43 -41.00 -8.00
CA SER A 21 -18.19 -40.70 -7.29
C SER A 21 -18.42 -39.54 -6.31
N CYS A 22 -17.72 -39.58 -5.18
CA CYS A 22 -17.67 -38.42 -4.29
C CYS A 22 -16.63 -37.45 -4.84
N VAL A 23 -17.07 -36.26 -5.22
CA VAL A 23 -16.22 -35.15 -5.64
C VAL A 23 -16.22 -34.10 -4.54
N ASP A 24 -15.09 -33.45 -4.42
CA ASP A 24 -14.88 -32.37 -3.46
C ASP A 24 -15.79 -31.18 -3.78
N ILE A 25 -16.42 -30.61 -2.75
CA ILE A 25 -17.17 -29.36 -2.92
C ILE A 25 -16.15 -28.23 -2.95
N ASN A 26 -16.14 -27.44 -4.02
CA ASN A 26 -15.31 -26.24 -4.03
C ASN A 26 -16.01 -25.09 -3.30
N GLU A 27 -15.72 -24.91 -2.01
CA GLU A 27 -16.34 -23.86 -1.20
C GLU A 27 -15.96 -22.44 -1.66
N CYS A 28 -14.84 -22.28 -2.36
CA CYS A 28 -14.41 -20.98 -2.89
C CYS A 28 -15.30 -20.46 -4.04
N ASN A 29 -16.18 -21.29 -4.60
CA ASN A 29 -17.19 -20.83 -5.56
C ASN A 29 -18.31 -20.00 -4.90
N GLU A 30 -18.49 -20.10 -3.57
CA GLU A 30 -19.48 -19.36 -2.79
C GLU A 30 -18.81 -18.60 -1.63
N LEU A 31 -17.86 -17.70 -1.95
CA LEU A 31 -17.09 -16.94 -0.94
C LEU A 31 -17.94 -16.31 0.15
N ALA A 32 -19.06 -15.66 -0.19
CA ALA A 32 -19.94 -15.01 0.79
C ALA A 32 -20.50 -15.95 1.86
N LYS A 33 -20.57 -17.26 1.57
CA LYS A 33 -21.07 -18.28 2.48
C LYS A 33 -19.95 -18.92 3.30
N TYR A 34 -18.79 -19.15 2.69
CA TYR A 34 -17.70 -19.92 3.29
C TYR A 34 -16.55 -19.05 3.81
N CYS A 35 -16.18 -18.01 3.07
CA CYS A 35 -15.18 -17.00 3.43
C CYS A 35 -15.82 -15.60 3.49
N ASN A 36 -16.70 -15.38 4.46
CA ASN A 36 -17.37 -14.10 4.69
C ASN A 36 -16.45 -13.06 5.37
N LEU A 37 -15.27 -12.85 4.78
CA LEU A 37 -14.26 -11.92 5.23
C LEU A 37 -13.96 -10.96 4.07
N ASN A 38 -14.13 -9.66 4.29
CA ASN A 38 -13.66 -8.65 3.33
C ASN A 38 -12.14 -8.76 3.16
N ASN A 39 -11.62 -8.48 1.97
CA ASN A 39 -10.18 -8.55 1.68
C ASN A 39 -9.52 -9.88 2.06
N SER A 40 -10.22 -10.99 1.81
CA SER A 40 -9.71 -12.35 1.98
C SER A 40 -9.56 -13.08 0.65
N ASP A 41 -8.68 -14.07 0.65
CA ASP A 41 -8.55 -15.10 -0.37
C ASP A 41 -9.10 -16.43 0.16
N CYS A 42 -9.53 -17.30 -0.75
CA CYS A 42 -10.00 -18.64 -0.43
C CYS A 42 -9.17 -19.67 -1.19
N GLU A 43 -8.73 -20.69 -0.46
CA GLU A 43 -8.08 -21.86 -1.01
C GLU A 43 -8.95 -23.09 -0.75
N ASN A 44 -9.35 -23.75 -1.83
CA ASN A 44 -10.10 -24.99 -1.75
C ASN A 44 -9.17 -26.16 -1.44
N THR A 45 -9.56 -27.04 -0.52
CA THR A 45 -8.76 -28.20 -0.11
C THR A 45 -9.62 -29.47 -0.15
N ASN A 46 -9.01 -30.65 -0.25
CA ASN A 46 -9.81 -31.88 -0.28
C ASN A 46 -10.64 -32.07 1.01
N GLY A 47 -11.95 -31.91 0.88
CA GLY A 47 -12.96 -32.03 1.92
C GLY A 47 -13.14 -30.80 2.80
N SER A 48 -12.53 -29.66 2.46
CA SER A 48 -12.60 -28.42 3.25
C SER A 48 -12.04 -27.20 2.49
N TYR A 49 -11.87 -26.08 3.16
CA TYR A 49 -11.34 -24.86 2.59
C TYR A 49 -10.61 -24.03 3.64
N ASN A 50 -9.74 -23.14 3.18
CA ASN A 50 -9.07 -22.15 4.02
C ASN A 50 -9.40 -20.74 3.53
N CYS A 51 -9.71 -19.85 4.47
CA CYS A 51 -9.84 -18.42 4.20
C CYS A 51 -8.66 -17.70 4.85
N THR A 52 -7.95 -16.88 4.09
CA THR A 52 -6.82 -16.08 4.59
C THR A 52 -7.01 -14.62 4.21
N CYS A 53 -6.49 -13.70 5.01
CA CYS A 53 -6.47 -12.30 4.61
C CYS A 53 -5.47 -12.10 3.46
N LYS A 54 -5.82 -11.22 2.52
CA LYS A 54 -4.93 -10.82 1.41
C LYS A 54 -3.63 -10.22 1.96
N SER A 55 -2.57 -10.22 1.16
CA SER A 55 -1.34 -9.51 1.51
C SER A 55 -1.61 -8.04 1.85
N GLY A 56 -0.99 -7.53 2.92
CA GLY A 56 -1.27 -6.20 3.48
C GLY A 56 -2.45 -6.18 4.47
N TRP A 57 -3.09 -7.32 4.76
CA TRP A 57 -4.21 -7.40 5.70
C TRP A 57 -3.94 -8.46 6.78
N ILE A 58 -4.49 -8.24 7.97
CA ILE A 58 -4.39 -9.16 9.11
C ILE A 58 -5.78 -9.49 9.67
N LEU A 59 -5.95 -10.71 10.18
CA LEU A 59 -7.22 -11.16 10.74
C LEU A 59 -7.40 -10.61 12.16
N GLU A 60 -8.37 -9.73 12.35
CA GLU A 60 -8.78 -9.21 13.65
C GLU A 60 -10.30 -9.28 13.81
N ASN A 61 -10.78 -9.81 14.94
CA ASN A 61 -12.21 -9.90 15.26
C ASN A 61 -13.07 -10.47 14.12
N ASN A 62 -12.58 -11.52 13.44
CA ASN A 62 -13.26 -12.15 12.31
C ASN A 62 -13.47 -11.20 11.12
N SER A 63 -12.51 -10.32 10.86
CA SER A 63 -12.45 -9.43 9.70
C SER A 63 -11.00 -9.18 9.31
N CYS A 64 -10.71 -9.06 8.02
CA CYS A 64 -9.38 -8.63 7.59
C CYS A 64 -9.31 -7.11 7.69
N VAL A 65 -8.42 -6.65 8.57
CA VAL A 65 -8.12 -5.23 8.74
C VAL A 65 -6.80 -4.91 8.06
N ASP A 66 -6.72 -3.70 7.54
CA ASP A 66 -5.54 -3.20 6.85
C ASP A 66 -4.37 -3.11 7.84
N VAL A 67 -3.20 -3.62 7.43
CA VAL A 67 -1.98 -3.47 8.22
C VAL A 67 -1.44 -2.08 7.95
N ASN A 68 -1.25 -1.27 8.99
CA ASN A 68 -0.61 0.02 8.81
C ASN A 68 0.92 -0.12 8.82
N GLU A 69 1.54 -0.21 7.65
CA GLU A 69 2.98 -0.35 7.52
C GLU A 69 3.75 0.90 7.99
N CYS A 70 3.13 2.08 8.00
CA CYS A 70 3.77 3.30 8.49
C CYS A 70 4.06 3.28 9.99
N ASN A 71 3.43 2.39 10.77
CA ASN A 71 3.76 2.19 12.17
C ASN A 71 5.15 1.55 12.38
N GLU A 72 5.68 0.86 11.36
CA GLU A 72 7.05 0.32 11.34
C GLU A 72 7.87 1.00 10.23
N PHE A 73 7.95 2.34 10.25
CA PHE A 73 8.60 3.13 9.21
C PHE A 73 10.00 2.63 8.80
N GLU A 74 10.85 2.26 9.76
CA GLU A 74 12.22 1.76 9.52
C GLU A 74 12.27 0.44 8.74
N LYS A 75 11.18 -0.33 8.74
CA LYS A 75 11.07 -1.60 8.02
C LYS A 75 10.55 -1.39 6.60
N TYR A 76 9.58 -0.49 6.44
CA TYR A 76 8.82 -0.36 5.20
C TYR A 76 9.19 0.86 4.34
N CYS A 77 9.49 2.01 4.96
CA CYS A 77 9.73 3.28 4.27
C CYS A 77 11.10 3.91 4.54
N ASN A 78 12.06 3.12 5.04
CA ASN A 78 13.42 3.47 5.50
C ASN A 78 14.26 4.39 4.58
N LEU A 79 13.78 5.61 4.34
CA LEU A 79 14.33 6.64 3.51
C LEU A 79 14.42 7.89 4.38
N THR A 80 15.57 8.57 4.35
CA THR A 80 15.71 9.84 5.06
C THR A 80 14.97 10.92 4.27
N ASN A 81 14.37 11.90 4.96
CA ASN A 81 13.57 12.97 4.33
C ASN A 81 12.40 12.49 3.47
N SER A 82 11.76 11.39 3.87
CA SER A 82 10.51 10.92 3.29
C SER A 82 9.38 10.93 4.31
N ASP A 83 8.15 10.88 3.80
CA ASP A 83 6.92 10.62 4.52
C ASP A 83 6.37 9.24 4.13
N CYS A 84 5.58 8.65 5.02
CA CYS A 84 4.85 7.41 4.78
C CYS A 84 3.36 7.67 4.83
N GLU A 85 2.65 7.19 3.82
CA GLU A 85 1.19 7.19 3.75
C GLU A 85 0.68 5.75 3.69
N ASN A 86 -0.17 5.39 4.64
CA ASN A 86 -0.81 4.09 4.66
C ASN A 86 -1.97 4.05 3.67
N THR A 87 -2.12 2.95 2.94
CA THR A 87 -3.19 2.77 1.94
C THR A 87 -3.86 1.41 2.12
N ASN A 88 -5.07 1.21 1.61
CA ASN A 88 -5.74 -0.08 1.78
C ASN A 88 -4.97 -1.22 1.06
N GLY A 89 -4.41 -2.13 1.84
CA GLY A 89 -3.63 -3.29 1.44
C GLY A 89 -2.17 -2.98 1.10
N SER A 90 -1.68 -1.77 1.36
CA SER A 90 -0.31 -1.37 1.03
C SER A 90 0.08 -0.03 1.65
N TYR A 91 1.22 0.53 1.23
CA TYR A 91 1.70 1.82 1.69
C TYR A 91 2.51 2.52 0.61
N ASN A 92 2.63 3.85 0.74
CA ASN A 92 3.45 4.67 -0.12
C ASN A 92 4.50 5.43 0.69
N CYS A 93 5.75 5.36 0.24
CA CYS A 93 6.83 6.18 0.76
C CYS A 93 7.15 7.26 -0.27
N THR A 94 7.09 8.52 0.13
CA THR A 94 7.33 9.65 -0.78
C THR A 94 8.34 10.60 -0.17
N CYS A 95 9.21 11.18 -1.00
CA CYS A 95 10.13 12.21 -0.51
C CYS A 95 9.35 13.45 -0.06
N LYS A 96 9.81 14.08 1.01
CA LYS A 96 9.24 15.33 1.52
C LYS A 96 9.32 16.42 0.45
N SER A 97 8.48 17.45 0.57
CA SER A 97 8.56 18.63 -0.29
C SER A 97 9.98 19.20 -0.29
N GLY A 98 10.49 19.55 -1.48
CA GLY A 98 11.89 19.98 -1.68
C GLY A 98 12.88 18.83 -1.86
N TRP A 99 12.43 17.58 -1.87
CA TRP A 99 13.28 16.40 -2.05
C TRP A 99 12.78 15.52 -3.19
N ILE A 100 13.69 14.83 -3.86
CA ILE A 100 13.40 13.89 -4.97
C ILE A 100 14.05 12.54 -4.73
N LEU A 101 13.39 11.47 -5.21
CA LEU A 101 13.90 10.12 -5.08
C LEU A 101 14.99 9.84 -6.12
N GLU A 102 16.23 9.68 -5.65
CA GLU A 102 17.38 9.30 -6.48
C GLU A 102 18.12 8.13 -5.82
N ASN A 103 18.38 7.06 -6.57
CA ASN A 103 19.13 5.89 -6.09
C ASN A 103 18.63 5.34 -4.74
N ASN A 104 17.30 5.27 -4.56
CA ASN A 104 16.67 4.81 -3.32
C ASN A 104 17.01 5.69 -2.09
N SER A 105 17.13 6.99 -2.29
CA SER A 105 17.31 8.00 -1.23
C SER A 105 16.66 9.31 -1.65
N CYS A 106 16.10 10.04 -0.69
CA CYS A 106 15.61 11.37 -0.98
C CYS A 106 16.77 12.36 -0.94
N VAL A 107 17.05 12.96 -2.09
CA VAL A 107 18.07 13.97 -2.28
C VAL A 107 17.41 15.33 -2.39
N ASP A 108 18.04 16.32 -1.81
CA ASP A 108 17.59 17.69 -1.84
C ASP A 108 17.52 18.20 -3.29
N VAL A 109 16.39 18.81 -3.66
CA VAL A 109 16.27 19.49 -4.94
C VAL A 109 17.06 20.78 -4.86
N ASN A 110 17.92 21.03 -5.84
CA ASN A 110 18.58 22.32 -5.93
C ASN A 110 17.77 23.27 -6.81
N GLU A 111 16.91 24.08 -6.18
CA GLU A 111 16.05 25.02 -6.91
C GLU A 111 16.84 26.14 -7.61
N CYS A 112 18.07 26.41 -7.17
CA CYS A 112 18.95 27.39 -7.83
C CYS A 112 19.41 26.95 -9.23
N ASN A 113 19.20 25.70 -9.63
CA ASN A 113 19.43 25.25 -11.01
C ASN A 113 18.34 25.72 -11.98
N GLU A 114 17.16 26.12 -11.48
CA GLU A 114 16.03 26.61 -12.27
C GLU A 114 15.61 28.02 -11.78
N LEU A 115 16.53 28.98 -11.81
CA LEU A 115 16.31 30.34 -11.27
C LEU A 115 15.04 31.02 -11.79
N GLU A 116 14.71 30.87 -13.08
CA GLU A 116 13.50 31.47 -13.67
C GLU A 116 12.19 30.99 -13.03
N LYS A 117 12.21 29.79 -12.45
CA LYS A 117 11.05 29.17 -11.81
C LYS A 117 10.99 29.48 -10.32
N TYR A 118 12.15 29.48 -9.66
CA TYR A 118 12.23 29.52 -8.19
C TYR A 118 12.68 30.88 -7.63
N CYS A 119 13.66 31.53 -8.25
CA CYS A 119 14.18 32.86 -7.88
C CYS A 119 14.09 33.85 -9.05
N ASN A 120 12.88 34.14 -9.51
CA ASN A 120 12.63 35.05 -10.63
C ASN A 120 12.67 36.54 -10.20
N LEU A 121 13.79 36.95 -9.59
CA LEU A 121 14.03 38.33 -9.18
C LEU A 121 15.23 38.88 -9.98
N THR A 122 15.10 40.09 -10.51
CA THR A 122 16.25 40.80 -11.09
C THR A 122 17.24 41.14 -9.99
N ASN A 123 18.55 41.08 -10.27
CA ASN A 123 19.63 41.38 -9.31
C ASN A 123 19.58 40.59 -7.98
N SER A 124 19.08 39.35 -7.99
CA SER A 124 19.15 38.45 -6.83
C SER A 124 20.26 37.40 -6.95
N ASP A 125 20.67 36.88 -5.80
CA ASP A 125 21.43 35.65 -5.62
C ASP A 125 20.50 34.55 -5.07
N CYS A 126 20.79 33.29 -5.40
CA CYS A 126 20.07 32.13 -4.89
C CYS A 126 21.01 31.27 -4.04
N GLU A 127 20.53 30.86 -2.87
CA GLU A 127 21.18 29.92 -1.97
C GLU A 127 20.28 28.70 -1.79
N ASN A 128 20.80 27.52 -2.14
CA ASN A 128 20.11 26.28 -1.91
C ASN A 128 20.22 25.84 -0.45
N THR A 129 19.13 25.33 0.13
CA THR A 129 19.08 24.87 1.53
C THR A 129 18.41 23.49 1.61
N ASN A 130 18.62 22.75 2.69
CA ASN A 130 17.98 21.43 2.79
C ASN A 130 16.44 21.53 2.83
N GLY A 131 15.79 21.06 1.78
CA GLY A 131 14.36 21.00 1.55
C GLY A 131 13.73 22.30 1.02
N SER A 132 14.54 23.30 0.66
CA SER A 132 14.06 24.63 0.23
C SER A 132 15.19 25.47 -0.36
N TYR A 133 14.91 26.71 -0.72
CA TYR A 133 15.91 27.67 -1.17
C TYR A 133 15.62 29.07 -0.63
N ASN A 134 16.62 29.94 -0.69
CA ASN A 134 16.51 31.36 -0.37
C ASN A 134 16.94 32.21 -1.57
N CYS A 135 16.10 33.18 -1.94
CA CYS A 135 16.48 34.24 -2.88
C CYS A 135 16.78 35.50 -2.08
N THR A 136 17.94 36.11 -2.30
CA THR A 136 18.31 37.37 -1.64
C THR A 136 18.76 38.39 -2.66
N CYS A 137 18.54 39.68 -2.40
CA CYS A 137 19.02 40.73 -3.27
C CYS A 137 20.55 40.85 -3.17
N LYS A 138 21.20 41.10 -4.31
CA LYS A 138 22.64 41.38 -4.35
C LYS A 138 22.97 42.57 -3.47
N SER A 139 24.21 42.62 -2.98
CA SER A 139 24.70 43.71 -2.13
C SER A 139 24.41 45.09 -2.75
N GLY A 140 23.69 45.93 -2.00
CA GLY A 140 23.31 47.29 -2.43
C GLY A 140 21.91 47.41 -3.04
N TRP A 141 21.18 46.31 -3.21
CA TRP A 141 19.80 46.27 -3.72
C TRP A 141 18.83 45.88 -2.59
N ILE A 142 17.59 46.39 -2.64
CA ILE A 142 16.56 46.13 -1.63
C ILE A 142 15.38 45.41 -2.29
N LEU A 143 14.81 44.42 -1.59
CA LEU A 143 13.61 43.73 -2.07
C LEU A 143 12.40 44.65 -1.94
N GLU A 144 11.90 45.15 -3.07
CA GLU A 144 10.68 45.94 -3.18
C GLU A 144 9.78 45.34 -4.27
N ASN A 145 8.49 45.10 -3.96
CA ASN A 145 7.48 44.62 -4.94
C ASN A 145 7.89 43.39 -5.78
N ASN A 146 8.57 42.39 -5.18
CA ASN A 146 9.13 41.24 -5.89
C ASN A 146 10.16 41.64 -7.00
N SER A 147 10.92 42.70 -6.78
CA SER A 147 12.14 43.05 -7.53
C SER A 147 13.23 43.44 -6.54
N CYS A 148 14.49 43.26 -6.91
CA CYS A 148 15.60 43.90 -6.21
C CYS A 148 15.93 45.19 -6.96
N ASP A 149 15.62 46.33 -6.32
CA ASP A 149 15.78 47.70 -6.85
C ASP A 149 16.73 48.56 -6.00
#